data_AF-A0A496Y3A3-F1
#
_entry.id   AF-A0A496Y3A3-F1
#
_cell.length_a   1.000
_cell.length_b   1.000
_cell.length_c   1.000
_cell.angle_alpha   90.00
_cell.angle_beta   90.00
_cell.angle_gamma   90.00
#
_symmetry.space_group_name_H-M   'P 1'
#
loop_
_entity.id
_entity.type
_entity.pdbx_description
1 polymer ?
#
loop_
_entity_poly.entity_id
_entity_poly.type
_entity_poly.pdbx_seq_one_letter_code
_entity_poly.pdbx_strand_id
1 'polypeptide(L)'
;MRSKLVMGLVLAVMVGLVATPALADKLLCVSKKALKGEMSVSQCLAKGERFAIVDDSGIVFILTPEEVELTKAFNPKVFETRAFGIQYQKLAPEVAPMAVPKGTN
;
A
#
# COMPACT_ATOMS: atom_id res chain seq x y z
N MET A 1 12.05 40.65 -20.78
CA MET A 1 10.89 39.81 -20.43
C MET A 1 11.17 38.30 -20.48
N ARG A 2 12.01 37.80 -21.40
CA ARG A 2 12.36 36.36 -21.51
C ARG A 2 13.04 35.76 -20.25
N SER A 3 13.94 36.50 -19.59
CA SER A 3 14.65 36.02 -18.38
C SER A 3 13.73 35.81 -17.15
N LYS A 4 12.72 36.67 -16.96
CA LYS A 4 11.76 36.54 -15.82
C LYS A 4 10.83 35.33 -15.99
N LEU A 5 10.49 35.00 -17.24
CA LEU A 5 9.64 33.85 -17.59
C LEU A 5 10.37 32.52 -17.41
N VAL A 6 11.66 32.48 -17.76
CA VAL A 6 12.52 31.30 -17.54
C VAL A 6 12.77 31.08 -16.04
N MET A 7 13.01 32.15 -15.27
CA MET A 7 13.21 32.05 -13.82
C MET A 7 11.96 31.51 -13.09
N GLY A 8 10.76 31.94 -13.51
CA GLY A 8 9.50 31.44 -12.95
C GLY A 8 9.25 29.96 -13.28
N LEU A 9 9.66 29.50 -14.46
CA LEU A 9 9.54 28.09 -14.86
C LEU A 9 10.49 27.19 -14.06
N VAL A 10 11.72 27.64 -13.80
CA VAL A 10 12.72 26.90 -13.00
C VAL A 10 12.27 26.77 -11.54
N LEU A 11 11.70 27.83 -10.96
CA LEU A 11 11.15 27.80 -9.60
C LEU A 11 9.94 26.86 -9.48
N ALA A 12 9.06 26.80 -10.50
CA ALA A 12 7.91 25.90 -10.50
C ALA A 12 8.31 24.41 -10.57
N VAL A 13 9.41 24.09 -11.28
CA VAL A 13 9.93 22.71 -11.38
C VAL A 13 10.54 22.24 -10.05
N MET A 14 11.20 23.13 -9.29
CA MET A 14 11.81 22.77 -8.00
C MET A 14 10.78 22.46 -6.91
N VAL A 15 9.59 23.09 -6.94
CA VAL A 15 8.52 22.84 -5.95
C VAL A 15 7.82 21.49 -6.19
N GLY A 16 7.85 20.96 -7.41
CA GLY A 16 7.26 19.65 -7.75
C GLY A 16 8.10 18.43 -7.35
N LEU A 17 9.37 18.62 -6.96
CA LEU A 17 10.33 17.51 -6.81
C LEU A 17 10.47 16.92 -5.40
N VAL A 18 9.70 17.37 -4.41
CA VAL A 18 9.77 16.85 -3.02
C VAL A 18 8.73 15.77 -2.69
N ALA A 19 8.08 15.19 -3.70
CA ALA A 19 7.33 13.94 -3.50
C ALA A 19 8.32 12.79 -3.32
N THR A 20 8.87 12.64 -2.11
CA THR A 20 9.53 11.40 -1.73
C THR A 20 8.49 10.28 -1.82
N PRO A 21 8.71 9.24 -2.63
CA PRO A 21 7.84 8.06 -2.55
C PRO A 21 7.96 7.53 -1.12
N ALA A 22 6.87 7.56 -0.37
CA ALA A 22 6.80 6.83 0.88
C ALA A 22 6.94 5.35 0.52
N LEU A 23 8.02 4.72 0.98
CA LEU A 23 8.22 3.28 0.83
C LEU A 23 7.05 2.59 1.53
N ALA A 24 6.29 1.78 0.80
CA ALA A 24 5.00 1.29 1.27
C ALA A 24 4.94 -0.24 1.29
N ASP A 25 4.44 -0.74 2.42
CA ASP A 25 4.26 -2.16 2.68
C ASP A 25 3.29 -2.80 1.67
N LYS A 26 3.44 -4.12 1.47
CA LYS A 26 2.58 -4.88 0.56
C LYS A 26 1.89 -6.02 1.27
N LEU A 27 0.61 -6.21 0.98
CA LEU A 27 -0.16 -7.33 1.50
C LEU A 27 -0.24 -8.46 0.45
N LEU A 28 0.36 -9.61 0.75
CA LEU A 28 0.46 -10.74 -0.17
C LEU A 28 -0.24 -11.98 0.39
N CYS A 29 -0.96 -12.69 -0.47
CA CYS A 29 -1.53 -14.00 -0.17
C CYS A 29 -0.42 -15.05 -0.12
N VAL A 30 -0.22 -15.67 1.03
CA VAL A 30 0.80 -16.71 1.23
C VAL A 30 0.28 -18.12 0.95
N SER A 31 -1.05 -18.29 0.97
CA SER A 31 -1.69 -19.59 0.75
C SER A 31 -1.86 -19.92 -0.73
N LYS A 32 -2.09 -18.90 -1.58
CA LYS A 32 -2.19 -19.05 -3.05
C LYS A 32 -1.19 -18.15 -3.78
N LYS A 33 -0.04 -18.73 -4.14
CA LYS A 33 1.12 -18.01 -4.72
C LYS A 33 0.86 -17.36 -6.09
N ALA A 34 -0.04 -17.94 -6.88
CA ALA A 34 -0.36 -17.51 -8.25
C ALA A 34 -1.64 -16.64 -8.34
N LEU A 35 -2.13 -16.11 -7.22
CA LEU A 35 -3.28 -15.21 -7.20
C LEU A 35 -2.92 -13.87 -7.84
N LYS A 36 -3.70 -13.38 -8.80
CA LYS A 36 -3.40 -12.19 -9.61
C LYS A 36 -4.55 -11.17 -9.61
N GLY A 37 -5.08 -10.84 -8.43
CA GLY A 37 -6.07 -9.78 -8.26
C GLY A 37 -7.49 -10.13 -8.71
N GLU A 38 -7.81 -11.42 -8.87
CA GLU A 38 -9.15 -11.88 -9.27
C GLU A 38 -10.21 -11.51 -8.23
N MET A 39 -9.80 -11.44 -6.96
CA MET A 39 -10.66 -11.18 -5.80
C MET A 39 -10.04 -10.11 -4.90
N SER A 40 -10.85 -9.51 -4.02
CA SER A 40 -10.32 -8.66 -2.94
C SER A 40 -9.67 -9.52 -1.85
N VAL A 41 -8.83 -8.88 -1.03
CA VAL A 41 -8.23 -9.52 0.15
C VAL A 41 -9.30 -10.02 1.11
N SER A 42 -10.35 -9.23 1.37
CA SER A 42 -11.47 -9.61 2.22
C SER A 42 -12.18 -10.89 1.74
N GLN A 43 -12.37 -11.03 0.43
CA GLN A 43 -12.98 -12.22 -0.16
C GLN A 43 -12.07 -13.45 -0.05
N CYS A 44 -10.75 -13.28 -0.14
CA CYS A 44 -9.79 -14.36 0.08
C CYS A 44 -9.73 -14.78 1.55
N LEU A 45 -9.73 -13.82 2.49
CA LEU A 45 -9.80 -14.09 3.93
C LEU A 45 -11.05 -14.89 4.30
N ALA A 46 -12.21 -14.55 3.71
CA ALA A 46 -13.46 -15.29 3.90
C ALA A 46 -13.39 -16.75 3.39
N LYS A 47 -12.46 -17.06 2.48
CA LYS A 47 -12.19 -18.41 1.99
C LYS A 47 -11.13 -19.16 2.81
N GLY A 48 -10.63 -18.57 3.89
CA GLY A 48 -9.58 -19.14 4.74
C GLY A 48 -8.16 -18.93 4.20
N GLU A 49 -7.98 -18.06 3.20
CA GLU A 49 -6.65 -17.74 2.69
C GLU A 49 -5.88 -16.87 3.69
N ARG A 50 -4.59 -17.14 3.85
CA ARG A 50 -3.71 -16.37 4.74
C ARG A 50 -2.93 -15.31 3.99
N PHE A 51 -2.72 -14.18 4.65
CA PHE A 51 -1.98 -13.03 4.12
C PHE A 51 -0.78 -12.68 4.98
N ALA A 52 0.22 -12.08 4.36
CA ALA A 52 1.38 -11.53 5.03
C ALA A 52 1.66 -10.12 4.54
N ILE A 53 2.12 -9.28 5.45
CA ILE A 53 2.73 -8.00 5.13
C ILE A 53 4.18 -8.25 4.77
N VAL A 54 4.61 -7.72 3.64
CA VAL A 54 6.01 -7.67 3.24
C VAL A 54 6.43 -6.21 3.24
N ASP A 55 7.41 -5.90 4.09
CA ASP A 55 7.98 -4.56 4.16
C ASP A 55 8.95 -4.31 3.00
N ASP A 56 9.47 -3.08 2.94
CA ASP A 56 10.42 -2.65 1.93
C ASP A 56 11.77 -3.39 1.96
N SER A 57 12.16 -3.90 3.12
CA SER A 57 13.36 -4.70 3.34
C SER A 57 13.17 -6.18 2.96
N GLY A 58 11.94 -6.61 2.66
CA GLY A 58 11.59 -7.97 2.30
C GLY A 58 11.34 -8.88 3.51
N ILE A 59 11.17 -8.32 4.71
CA ILE A 59 10.76 -9.08 5.90
C ILE A 59 9.27 -9.37 5.80
N VAL A 60 8.90 -10.59 6.19
CA VAL A 60 7.55 -11.13 6.02
C VAL A 60 6.89 -11.33 7.39
N PHE A 61 5.76 -10.66 7.60
CA PHE A 61 4.92 -10.81 8.79
C PHE A 61 3.58 -11.43 8.40
N ILE A 62 3.35 -12.68 8.80
CA ILE A 62 2.08 -13.37 8.53
C ILE A 62 1.02 -12.87 9.51
N LEU A 63 -0.11 -12.41 8.99
CA LEU A 63 -1.21 -11.94 9.81
C LEU A 63 -1.94 -13.12 10.47
N THR A 64 -2.02 -13.06 11.78
CA THR A 64 -2.90 -13.90 12.60
C THR A 64 -4.37 -13.46 12.45
N PRO A 65 -5.34 -14.31 12.81
CA PRO A 65 -6.76 -13.93 12.77
C PRO A 65 -7.06 -12.68 13.62
N GLU A 66 -6.42 -12.55 14.78
CA GLU A 66 -6.59 -11.39 15.66
C GLU A 66 -6.08 -10.10 15.02
N GLU A 67 -4.90 -10.13 14.40
CA GLU A 67 -4.35 -8.98 13.67
C GLU A 67 -5.21 -8.61 12.47
N VAL A 68 -5.83 -9.57 11.79
CA VAL A 68 -6.79 -9.29 10.72
C VAL A 68 -8.01 -8.54 11.25
N GLU A 69 -8.60 -8.99 12.35
CA GLU A 69 -9.76 -8.33 12.97
C GLU A 69 -9.42 -6.93 13.47
N LEU A 70 -8.27 -6.77 14.15
CA LEU A 70 -7.79 -5.45 14.58
C LEU A 70 -7.55 -4.53 13.38
N THR A 71 -6.91 -5.03 12.33
CA THR A 71 -6.67 -4.24 11.11
C THR A 71 -7.97 -3.84 10.43
N LYS A 72 -9.03 -4.65 10.47
CA LYS A 72 -10.35 -4.27 9.94
C LYS A 72 -10.94 -3.09 10.70
N ALA A 73 -10.74 -3.05 12.02
CA ALA A 73 -11.22 -1.97 12.86
C ALA A 73 -10.46 -0.64 12.62
N PHE A 74 -9.14 -0.71 12.41
CA PHE A 74 -8.31 0.48 12.22
C PHE A 74 -8.18 0.95 10.75
N ASN A 75 -8.09 0.02 9.81
CA ASN A 75 -7.85 0.31 8.39
C ASN A 75 -8.56 -0.71 7.46
N PRO A 76 -9.90 -0.69 7.40
CA PRO A 76 -10.67 -1.66 6.62
C PRO A 76 -10.35 -1.63 5.11
N LYS A 77 -9.93 -0.47 4.60
CA LYS A 77 -9.63 -0.25 3.18
C LYS A 77 -8.52 -1.15 2.65
N VAL A 78 -7.59 -1.58 3.51
CA VAL A 78 -6.53 -2.52 3.14
C VAL A 78 -7.12 -3.81 2.58
N PHE A 79 -8.25 -4.27 3.15
CA PHE A 79 -8.86 -5.52 2.75
C PHE A 79 -9.80 -5.40 1.53
N GLU A 80 -10.11 -4.20 1.09
CA GLU A 80 -10.88 -3.94 -0.12
C GLU A 80 -10.01 -4.00 -1.39
N THR A 81 -8.69 -3.94 -1.22
CA THR A 81 -7.73 -4.02 -2.32
C THR A 81 -7.71 -5.40 -2.96
N ARG A 82 -7.22 -5.45 -4.21
CA ARG A 82 -7.05 -6.71 -4.94
C ARG A 82 -5.96 -7.56 -4.30
N ALA A 83 -6.26 -8.84 -4.12
CA ALA A 83 -5.34 -9.79 -3.51
C ALA A 83 -4.34 -10.35 -4.53
N PHE A 84 -3.06 -10.32 -4.20
CA PHE A 84 -2.00 -10.87 -5.04
C PHE A 84 -1.18 -11.89 -4.26
N GLY A 85 -0.78 -12.97 -4.94
CA GLY A 85 0.18 -13.93 -4.42
C GLY A 85 1.62 -13.47 -4.67
N ILE A 86 2.56 -14.15 -4.04
CA ILE A 86 3.99 -13.81 -4.09
C ILE A 86 4.57 -13.75 -5.52
N GLN A 87 4.05 -14.53 -6.47
CA GLN A 87 4.50 -14.47 -7.88
C GLN A 87 4.23 -13.12 -8.54
N TYR A 88 3.23 -12.38 -8.04
CA TYR A 88 2.80 -11.11 -8.58
C TYR A 88 3.02 -9.95 -7.59
N GLN A 89 3.96 -10.08 -6.65
CA GLN A 89 4.27 -9.05 -5.65
C GLN A 89 4.58 -7.66 -6.23
N LYS A 90 5.08 -7.60 -7.46
CA LYS A 90 5.37 -6.33 -8.16
C LYS A 90 4.09 -5.63 -8.62
N LEU A 91 3.00 -6.37 -8.78
CA LEU A 91 1.68 -5.87 -9.17
C LEU A 91 0.77 -5.64 -7.96
N ALA A 92 1.19 -6.11 -6.78
CA ALA A 92 0.42 -5.93 -5.55
C ALA A 92 0.34 -4.44 -5.19
N PRO A 93 -0.87 -3.95 -4.83
CA PRO A 93 -1.04 -2.58 -4.39
C PRO A 93 -0.31 -2.37 -3.06
N GLU A 94 0.17 -1.15 -2.89
CA GLU A 94 0.74 -0.69 -1.64
C GLU A 94 -0.35 -0.53 -0.58
N VAL A 95 -0.01 -0.85 0.67
CA VAL A 95 -0.89 -0.68 1.82
C VAL A 95 -1.05 0.82 2.08
N ALA A 96 -2.29 1.30 1.98
CA ALA A 96 -2.57 2.69 2.25
C ALA A 96 -2.29 3.02 3.72
N PRO A 97 -1.57 4.12 4.02
CA PRO A 97 -1.33 4.54 5.39
C PRO A 97 -2.66 4.85 6.08
N MET A 98 -2.71 4.62 7.40
CA MET A 98 -3.87 5.01 8.19
C MET A 98 -4.09 6.52 8.07
N ALA A 99 -5.35 6.94 7.90
CA ALA A 99 -5.70 8.35 7.93
C ALA A 99 -5.43 8.87 9.35
N VAL A 100 -4.27 9.51 9.56
CA VAL A 100 -3.97 10.16 10.82
C VAL A 100 -4.95 11.33 10.96
N PRO A 101 -5.73 11.45 12.05
CA PRO A 101 -6.52 12.64 12.31
C PRO A 101 -5.57 13.85 12.21
N LYS A 102 -5.91 14.81 11.35
CA LYS A 102 -5.11 16.03 11.19
C LYS A 102 -5.11 16.72 12.55
N GLY A 103 -4.02 16.60 13.29
CA GLY A 103 -3.87 17.24 14.59
C GLY A 103 -4.16 18.73 14.43
N THR A 104 -5.16 19.23 15.15
CA THR A 104 -5.32 20.65 15.39
C THR A 104 -4.17 21.08 16.28
N ASN A 105 -3.05 21.45 15.67
CA ASN A 105 -2.03 22.28 16.30
C ASN A 105 -2.52 23.72 16.35
#